data_AF-A0A2J6HI38-F1
#
_entry.id   AF-A0A2J6HI38-F1
#
_cell.length_a   1.000
_cell.length_b   1.000
_cell.length_c   1.000
_cell.angle_alpha   90.00
_cell.angle_beta   90.00
_cell.angle_gamma   90.00
#
_symmetry.space_group_name_H-M   'P 1'
#
loop_
_entity.id
_entity.type
_entity.pdbx_description
1 polymer ?
#
loop_
_entity_poly.entity_id
_entity_poly.type
_entity_poly.pdbx_seq_one_letter_code
_entity_poly.pdbx_strand_id
1 'polypeptide(L)' 'FKTDFKYSNYIIVDMYGRVIKQGTELIDSQVNLASESPGIYFISFYSQDEIRTIKLFLQK' A
#
# COMPACT_ATOMS: atom_id res chain seq x y z
N PHE A 1 -2.60 -9.73 0.85
CA PHE A 1 -2.43 -9.14 2.21
C PHE A 1 -3.80 -8.72 2.71
N LYS A 2 -4.19 -9.10 3.94
CA LYS A 2 -5.41 -8.61 4.62
C LYS A 2 -5.00 -7.73 5.79
N THR A 3 -5.75 -6.67 6.06
CA THR A 3 -5.46 -5.65 7.08
C THR A 3 -6.77 -5.22 7.72
N ASP A 4 -6.79 -5.11 9.05
CA ASP A 4 -7.99 -4.71 9.81
C ASP A 4 -8.09 -3.18 9.98
N PHE A 5 -7.34 -2.42 9.20
CA PHE A 5 -7.23 -0.97 9.38
C PHE A 5 -8.44 -0.25 8.77
N LYS A 6 -8.82 0.91 9.32
CA LYS A 6 -9.84 1.81 8.73
C LYS A 6 -9.18 3.14 8.36
N TYR A 7 -8.47 3.18 7.25
CA TYR A 7 -7.88 4.42 6.72
C TYR A 7 -8.67 4.91 5.51
N SER A 8 -8.72 6.23 5.37
CA SER A 8 -9.46 6.89 4.28
C SER A 8 -8.67 6.90 2.98
N ASN A 9 -7.33 6.89 3.05
CA ASN A 9 -6.43 7.04 1.91
C ASN A 9 -5.26 6.06 2.01
N TYR A 10 -4.74 5.62 0.86
CA TYR A 10 -3.46 4.91 0.78
C TYR A 10 -2.65 5.33 -0.45
N ILE A 11 -1.33 5.14 -0.36
CA ILE A 11 -0.39 5.19 -1.48
C ILE A 11 0.56 3.99 -1.42
N ILE A 12 0.97 3.53 -2.59
CA ILE A 12 1.94 2.46 -2.78
C ILE A 12 3.07 3.02 -3.60
N VAL A 13 4.28 2.92 -3.07
CA VAL A 13 5.50 3.30 -3.77
C VAL A 13 6.47 2.13 -3.85
N ASP A 14 7.26 2.09 -4.91
CA ASP A 14 8.39 1.15 -5.00
C ASP A 14 9.61 1.65 -4.20
N MET A 15 10.69 0.86 -4.20
CA MET A 15 11.94 1.20 -3.51
C MET A 15 12.64 2.46 -4.02
N TYR A 16 12.28 2.95 -5.20
CA TYR A 16 12.81 4.19 -5.77
C TYR A 16 11.87 5.39 -5.50
N GLY A 17 10.79 5.18 -4.76
CA GLY A 17 9.80 6.20 -4.44
C GLY A 17 8.82 6.50 -5.56
N ARG A 18 8.77 5.67 -6.63
CA ARG A 18 7.78 5.86 -7.71
C ARG A 18 6.42 5.41 -7.23
N VAL A 19 5.41 6.23 -7.45
CA VAL A 19 4.02 5.90 -7.13
C VAL A 19 3.52 4.83 -8.09
N ILE A 20 3.17 3.68 -7.53
CA ILE A 20 2.61 2.54 -8.25
C ILE A 20 1.08 2.64 -8.25
N LYS A 21 0.50 3.02 -7.11
CA LYS A 21 -0.94 3.14 -6.93
C LYS A 21 -1.28 4.06 -5.78
N GLN A 22 -2.42 4.75 -5.86
CA GLN A 22 -3.00 5.50 -4.75
C GLN A 22 -4.53 5.44 -4.82
N GLY A 23 -5.22 5.63 -3.70
CA GLY A 23 -6.67 5.65 -3.69
C GLY A 23 -7.30 5.97 -2.34
N THR A 24 -8.61 6.18 -2.38
CA THR A 24 -9.49 6.47 -1.26
C THR A 24 -10.60 5.42 -1.23
N GLU A 25 -10.60 4.46 -0.31
CA GLU A 25 -11.79 3.64 -0.02
C GLU A 25 -11.62 2.66 1.17
N LEU A 26 -12.75 2.35 1.82
CA LEU A 26 -12.90 1.41 2.95
C LEU A 26 -12.32 0.04 2.61
N ILE A 27 -11.51 -0.48 3.53
CA ILE A 27 -10.68 -1.68 3.38
C ILE A 27 -11.56 -2.95 3.32
N ASP A 28 -12.12 -3.21 2.14
CA ASP A 28 -12.46 -4.56 1.64
C ASP A 28 -11.83 -4.81 0.25
N SER A 29 -11.29 -3.77 -0.38
CA SER A 29 -10.59 -3.89 -1.66
C SER A 29 -9.18 -4.44 -1.47
N GLN A 30 -8.96 -5.69 -1.90
CA GLN A 30 -7.63 -6.28 -1.98
C GLN A 30 -6.72 -5.45 -2.90
N VAL A 31 -5.53 -5.09 -2.41
CA VAL A 31 -4.48 -4.51 -3.26
C VAL A 31 -3.81 -5.64 -4.02
N ASN A 32 -3.93 -5.63 -5.35
CA ASN A 32 -3.25 -6.57 -6.25
C ASN A 32 -1.94 -5.95 -6.78
N LEU A 33 -0.82 -6.61 -6.49
CA LEU A 33 0.53 -6.27 -6.97
C LEU A 33 1.13 -7.41 -7.83
N ALA A 34 0.33 -8.36 -8.31
CA ALA A 34 0.82 -9.55 -9.00
C ALA A 34 1.53 -9.25 -10.34
N SER A 35 1.21 -8.11 -10.98
CA SER A 35 1.89 -7.63 -12.20
C SER A 35 3.22 -6.93 -11.94
N GLU A 36 3.52 -6.59 -10.68
CA GLU A 36 4.70 -5.81 -10.32
C GLU A 36 5.97 -6.68 -10.25
N SER A 37 7.13 -6.03 -10.42
CA SER A 37 8.41 -6.72 -10.33
C SER A 37 8.74 -7.14 -8.90
N PRO A 38 9.47 -8.25 -8.67
CA PRO A 38 9.98 -8.55 -7.34
C PRO A 38 10.78 -7.38 -6.78
N GLY A 39 10.59 -7.07 -5.51
CA GLY A 39 11.23 -5.89 -4.92
C GLY A 39 10.62 -5.46 -3.61
N ILE A 40 11.11 -4.33 -3.11
CA ILE A 40 10.59 -3.71 -1.90
C ILE A 40 9.58 -2.65 -2.30
N TYR A 41 8.43 -2.69 -1.64
CA TYR A 41 7.34 -1.73 -1.78
C TYR A 41 6.98 -1.16 -0.42
N PHE A 42 6.49 0.06 -0.40
CA PHE A 42 5.97 0.71 0.80
C PHE A 42 4.52 1.06 0.55
N ILE A 43 3.64 0.59 1.43
CA ILE A 43 2.23 0.97 1.45
C ILE A 43 2.03 1.88 2.65
N SER A 44 1.67 3.12 2.39
CA SER A 44 1.36 4.08 3.44
C SER A 44 -0.13 4.37 3.45
N PHE A 45 -0.72 4.30 4.63
CA PHE A 45 -2.12 4.60 4.90
C PHE A 45 -2.20 5.88 5.73
N TYR A 46 -3.16 6.74 5.42
CA TYR A 46 -3.29 8.05 6.03
C TYR A 46 -4.74 8.32 6.46
N SER A 47 -4.91 8.80 7.68
CA SER A 47 -6.10 9.48 8.18
C SER A 47 -5.74 10.91 8.62
N GLN A 48 -6.70 11.65 9.18
CA GLN A 48 -6.43 12.99 9.72
C GLN A 48 -5.43 12.95 10.89
N ASP A 49 -5.41 11.87 11.66
CA ASP A 49 -4.69 11.80 12.93
C ASP A 49 -3.46 10.88 12.89
N GLU A 50 -3.34 10.04 11.86
CA GLU A 50 -2.32 8.99 11.85
C GLU A 50 -1.82 8.66 10.44
N ILE A 51 -0.54 8.34 10.37
CA ILE A 51 0.11 7.76 9.20
C ILE A 51 0.72 6.42 9.62
N ARG A 52 0.43 5.35 8.85
CA ARG A 52 1.10 4.06 9.00
C ARG A 52 1.72 3.62 7.70
N THR A 53 2.93 3.09 7.77
CA THR A 53 3.65 2.57 6.59
C THR A 53 4.01 1.11 6.80
N ILE A 54 3.71 0.28 5.80
CA ILE A 54 4.06 -1.14 5.74
C ILE A 54 5.11 -1.32 4.65
N LYS A 55 6.26 -1.88 5.03
CA LYS A 55 7.27 -2.36 4.07
C LYS A 55 6.93 -3.78 3.65
N LEU A 56 6.75 -4.00 2.36
CA LEU A 56 6.48 -5.29 1.76
C LEU A 56 7.65 -5.72 0.88
N PHE A 57 7.99 -7.00 0.93
CA PHE A 57 8.92 -7.62 -0.01
C PHE A 57 8.13 -8.56 -0.90
N LEU A 58 8.04 -8.24 -2.19
CA LEU A 58 7.34 -9.03 -3.19
C LEU A 58 8.30 -10.06 -3.78
N GLN A 59 7.97 -11.34 -3.63
CA GLN A 59 8.64 -12.48 -4.28
C GLN A 59 7.66 -13.12 -5.29
N LYS A 60 8.19 -13.76 -6.34
CA LYS A 60 7.41 -14.56 -7.30
C LYS A 60 7.30 -16.01 -6.84
#